data_AF-A0A1F8CNC7-F1
#
_entry.id   AF-A0A1F8CNC7-F1
#
_cell.length_a   1.000
_cell.length_b   1.000
_cell.length_c   1.000
_cell.angle_alpha   90.00
_cell.angle_beta   90.00
_cell.angle_gamma   90.00
#
_symmetry.space_group_name_H-M   'P 1'
#
loop_
_entity.id
_entity.type
_entity.pdbx_description
1 polymer ?
#
loop_
_entity_poly.entity_id
_entity_poly.type
_entity_poly.pdbx_seq_one_letter_code
_entity_poly.pdbx_strand_id
1 'polypeptide(L)' 'MKTKKVDYKTKETAELKAGAKKLQVETWKMKAGAVVGKIKDTSAIAKNRKNIARILGIISERSNL' A
#
# COMPACT_ATOMS: atom_id res chain seq x y z
N MET A 1 -17.87 10.57 -2.97
CA MET A 1 -16.44 10.93 -3.11
C MET A 1 -15.75 9.84 -3.94
N LYS A 2 -15.47 10.08 -5.23
CA LYS A 2 -14.84 9.08 -6.12
C LYS A 2 -13.45 8.76 -5.58
N THR A 3 -13.26 7.57 -5.02
CA THR A 3 -11.93 7.07 -4.65
C THR A 3 -11.09 7.09 -5.90
N LYS A 4 -10.10 8.00 -5.98
CA LYS A 4 -9.06 7.96 -7.02
C LYS A 4 -8.45 6.56 -6.95
N LYS A 5 -8.87 5.67 -7.87
CA LYS A 5 -8.20 4.39 -8.09
C LYS A 5 -6.81 4.79 -8.58
N VAL A 6 -5.83 4.69 -7.69
CA VAL A 6 -4.44 4.93 -8.06
C VAL A 6 -4.13 3.91 -9.15
N ASP A 7 -3.89 4.41 -10.36
CA ASP A 7 -3.66 3.55 -11.49
C ASP A 7 -2.22 3.06 -11.45
N TYR A 8 -2.03 1.92 -10.80
CA TYR A 8 -0.72 1.28 -10.65
C TYR A 8 -0.29 0.58 -11.95
N LYS A 9 -1.17 0.46 -12.96
CA LYS A 9 -0.85 -0.24 -14.21
C LYS A 9 0.03 0.57 -15.17
N THR A 10 0.07 1.90 -15.04
CA THR A 10 0.86 2.78 -15.93
C THR A 10 2.22 3.16 -15.37
N LYS A 11 2.46 2.94 -14.08
CA LYS A 11 3.73 3.26 -13.42
C LYS A 11 4.81 2.26 -13.77
N GLU A 12 6.06 2.69 -13.84
CA GLU A 12 7.19 1.76 -13.96
C GLU A 12 7.28 0.82 -12.76
N THR A 13 7.83 -0.37 -12.96
CA THR A 13 8.01 -1.37 -11.90
C THR A 13 8.87 -0.83 -10.74
N ALA A 14 9.83 0.06 -11.02
CA ALA A 14 10.62 0.77 -10.01
C ALA A 14 9.75 1.70 -9.14
N GLU A 15 8.87 2.50 -9.76
CA GLU A 15 7.94 3.37 -9.06
C GLU A 15 6.91 2.59 -8.23
N LEU A 16 6.49 1.42 -8.73
CA LEU A 16 5.62 0.51 -7.98
C LEU A 16 6.30 -0.03 -6.72
N LYS A 17 7.56 -0.46 -6.82
CA LYS A 17 8.36 -0.88 -5.65
C LYS A 17 8.52 0.28 -4.64
N ALA A 18 8.81 1.49 -5.11
CA ALA A 18 8.91 2.67 -4.25
C ALA A 18 7.57 3.00 -3.56
N GLY A 19 6.45 2.91 -4.29
CA GLY A 19 5.11 3.11 -3.76
C GLY A 19 4.72 2.07 -2.71
N ALA A 20 5.01 0.78 -2.95
CA ALA A 20 4.80 -0.29 -1.99
C ALA A 20 5.62 -0.07 -0.71
N LYS A 21 6.89 0.34 -0.83
CA LYS A 21 7.77 0.63 0.31
C LYS A 21 7.26 1.80 1.15
N LYS A 22 6.79 2.88 0.51
CA LYS A 22 6.15 4.01 1.22
C LYS A 22 4.92 3.57 2.00
N LEU A 23 4.03 2.80 1.37
CA LEU A 23 2.84 2.26 2.03
C LEU A 23 3.19 1.32 3.19
N GLN A 24 4.25 0.51 3.07
CA GLN A 24 4.74 -0.33 4.18
C GLN A 24 5.17 0.52 5.37
N VAL A 25 5.97 1.57 5.15
CA VAL A 25 6.42 2.48 6.22
C VAL A 25 5.24 3.17 6.89
N GLU A 26 4.27 3.68 6.12
CA GLU A 26 3.04 4.27 6.69
C GLU A 26 2.25 3.25 7.50
N THR A 27 2.10 2.02 6.98
CA THR A 27 1.41 0.93 7.68
C THR A 27 2.10 0.60 9.00
N TRP A 28 3.44 0.59 9.03
CA TRP A 28 4.22 0.36 10.25
C TRP A 28 4.03 1.47 11.27
N LYS A 29 4.10 2.74 10.85
CA LYS A 29 3.82 3.88 11.72
C LYS A 29 2.41 3.83 12.30
N MET A 30 1.41 3.49 11.48
CA MET A 30 0.04 3.33 11.91
C MET A 30 -0.13 2.16 12.89
N LYS A 31 0.54 1.03 12.65
CA LYS A 31 0.55 -0.10 13.60
C LYS A 31 1.17 0.29 14.93
N ALA A 32 2.32 0.98 14.92
CA ALA A 32 2.96 1.45 16.15
C ALA A 32 2.04 2.40 16.93
N GLY A 33 1.37 3.34 16.24
CA GLY A 33 0.38 4.21 16.86
C GLY A 33 -0.85 3.48 17.38
N ALA A 34 -1.29 2.41 16.73
CA ALA A 34 -2.41 1.58 17.19
C ALA A 34 -2.06 0.76 18.44
N VAL A 35 -0.84 0.20 18.50
CA VAL A 35 -0.34 -0.55 19.67
C VAL A 35 -0.28 0.33 20.92
N VAL A 36 0.14 1.59 20.77
CA VAL A 36 0.23 2.56 21.89
C VAL A 36 -1.13 3.23 22.17
N GLY A 37 -2.23 2.77 21.54
CA GLY A 37 -3.58 3.30 21.75
C GLY A 37 -3.84 4.70 21.16
N LYS A 38 -2.88 5.27 20.43
CA LYS A 38 -2.98 6.58 19.77
C LYS A 38 -3.83 6.55 18.50
N ILE A 39 -4.00 5.39 17.88
CA ILE A 39 -4.81 5.23 16.66
C ILE A 39 -5.95 4.25 16.96
N LYS A 40 -7.18 4.78 17.02
CA LYS A 40 -8.40 3.98 17.20
C LYS A 40 -8.97 3.46 15.88
N ASP A 41 -8.70 4.15 14.78
CA ASP A 41 -9.17 3.75 13.45
C ASP A 41 -8.08 2.97 12.68
N THR A 42 -8.22 1.65 12.67
CA THR A 42 -7.33 0.74 11.95
C THR A 42 -7.78 0.46 10.50
N SER A 43 -8.86 1.08 10.03
CA SER A 43 -9.36 0.88 8.66
C SER A 43 -8.34 1.31 7.60
N ALA A 44 -7.57 2.35 7.89
CA ALA A 44 -6.46 2.82 7.06
C ALA A 44 -5.35 1.77 6.92
N ILE A 45 -5.04 1.01 7.99
CA ILE A 45 -4.06 -0.09 7.97
C ILE A 45 -4.54 -1.19 7.03
N ALA A 46 -5.81 -1.57 7.12
CA ALA A 46 -6.41 -2.59 6.25
C ALA A 46 -6.39 -2.15 4.78
N LYS A 47 -6.70 -0.88 4.50
CA LYS A 47 -6.65 -0.30 3.16
C LYS A 47 -5.23 -0.29 2.60
N ASN A 48 -4.24 0.11 3.39
CA ASN A 48 -2.84 0.12 2.97
C ASN A 48 -2.32 -1.30 2.68
N ARG A 49 -2.68 -2.30 3.51
CA ARG A 49 -2.36 -3.72 3.23
C ARG A 49 -2.93 -4.20 1.89
N LYS A 50 -4.19 -3.87 1.60
CA LYS A 50 -4.82 -4.22 0.31
C LYS A 50 -4.13 -3.55 -0.87
N ASN A 51 -3.72 -2.29 -0.72
CA ASN A 51 -2.99 -1.56 -1.76
C ASN A 51 -1.60 -2.17 -2.00
N ILE A 52 -0.87 -2.53 -0.95
CA ILE A 52 0.43 -3.22 -1.06
C ILE A 52 0.28 -4.54 -1.80
N ALA A 53 -0.70 -5.37 -1.43
CA ALA A 53 -0.95 -6.65 -2.10
C ALA A 53 -1.25 -6.47 -3.59
N ARG A 54 -2.04 -5.46 -3.95
CA ARG A 54 -2.33 -5.14 -5.36
C ARG A 54 -1.08 -4.71 -6.13
N ILE A 55 -0.23 -3.88 -5.53
CA ILE A 55 1.03 -3.45 -6.17
C ILE A 55 1.96 -4.64 -6.38
N LEU A 56 2.13 -5.50 -5.37
CA LEU A 56 2.95 -6.71 -5.48
C LEU A 56 2.40 -7.68 -6.52
N GLY A 57 1.08 -7.83 -6.61
CA GLY A 57 0.43 -8.62 -7.67
C GLY A 57 0.78 -8.12 -9.07
N ILE A 58 0.67 -6.81 -9.31
CA ILE A 58 1.04 -6.20 -10.61
C ILE A 58 2.53 -6.39 -10.91
N ILE A 59 3.40 -6.26 -9.91
CA ILE A 59 4.85 -6.51 -10.09
C ILE A 59 5.10 -7.97 -10.46
N SER A 60 4.41 -8.91 -9.80
CA SER A 60 4.52 -10.34 -10.08
C SER A 60 4.03 -10.69 -11.48
N GLU A 61 2.88 -10.14 -11.90
CA GLU A 61 2.34 -10.31 -13.26
C GLU A 61 3.33 -9.80 -14.31
N ARG A 62 3.98 -8.65 -14.07
CA ARG A 62 4.99 -8.08 -14.97
C ARG A 62 6.31 -8.81 -14.99
N SER A 63 6.67 -9.50 -13.91
CA SER A 63 7.93 -10.26 -13.84
C SER A 63 7.84 -11.64 -14.48
N ASN A 64 6.62 -12.14 -14.71
CA ASN A 64 6.34 -13.41 -15.39
C ASN A 64 5.96 -13.23 -16.88
N LEU A 65 5.98 -11.99 -17.38
CA LEU A 65 5.87 -11.64 -18.80
C LEU A 65 7.26 -11.51 -19.40
#